data_AF-A0A656YYU2-F1
#
_entry.id   AF-A0A656YYU2-F1
#
_cell.length_a   1.000
_cell.length_b   1.000
_cell.length_c   1.000
_cell.angle_alpha   90.00
_cell.angle_beta   90.00
_cell.angle_gamma   90.00
#
_symmetry.space_group_name_H-M   'P 1'
#
loop_
_entity.id
_entity.type
_entity.pdbx_description
1 polymer ?
#
loop_
_entity_poly.entity_id
_entity_poly.type
_entity_poly.pdbx_seq_one_letter_code
_entity_poly.pdbx_strand_id
1 'polypeptide(L)'
;VIAWKVLEIREIARTEGEIAPEEFLTETQIAVLEGKFPDLKGKGGKEYAVAIAKVGGYLDRSSDPPPGWIVTWRGFKKVLTWVEGYEILST
;
A
#
# COMPACT_ATOMS: atom_id res chain seq x y z
N VAL A 1 -2.68 -17.34 -0.72
CA VAL A 1 -1.93 -16.93 -1.94
C VAL A 1 -1.64 -15.44 -1.85
N ILE A 2 -0.39 -14.97 -2.01
CA ILE A 2 -0.07 -13.53 -1.91
C ILE A 2 -0.07 -12.83 -3.29
N ALA A 3 0.11 -13.58 -4.37
CA ALA A 3 0.20 -13.03 -5.72
C ALA A 3 -1.06 -12.25 -6.13
N TRP A 4 -2.26 -12.78 -5.87
CA TRP A 4 -3.51 -12.06 -6.20
C TRP A 4 -3.60 -10.71 -5.49
N LYS A 5 -3.18 -10.64 -4.22
CA LYS A 5 -3.20 -9.41 -3.43
C LYS A 5 -2.29 -8.33 -4.01
N VAL A 6 -1.10 -8.73 -4.45
CA VAL A 6 -0.16 -7.82 -5.13
C VAL A 6 -0.75 -7.30 -6.44
N LEU A 7 -1.43 -8.16 -7.19
CA LEU A 7 -2.08 -7.76 -8.44
C LEU A 7 -3.24 -6.81 -8.19
N GLU A 8 -4.07 -7.08 -7.18
CA GLU A 8 -5.15 -6.20 -6.75
C GLU A 8 -4.62 -4.80 -6.38
N ILE A 9 -3.63 -4.72 -5.48
CA ILE A 9 -3.01 -3.44 -5.10
C ILE A 9 -2.45 -2.71 -6.33
N ARG A 10 -1.81 -3.43 -7.25
CA ARG A 10 -1.28 -2.85 -8.49
C ARG A 10 -2.38 -2.27 -9.37
N GLU A 11 -3.50 -2.97 -9.54
CA GLU A 11 -4.63 -2.46 -10.33
C GLU A 11 -5.29 -1.25 -9.66
N ILE A 12 -5.44 -1.26 -8.32
CA ILE A 12 -5.95 -0.11 -7.57
C ILE A 12 -5.04 1.11 -7.75
N ALA A 13 -3.71 0.93 -7.70
CA ALA A 13 -2.76 2.03 -7.95
C ALA A 13 -2.84 2.62 -9.37
N ARG A 14 -3.45 1.90 -10.32
CA ARG A 14 -3.59 2.28 -11.74
C ARG A 14 -4.96 2.84 -12.09
N THR A 15 -5.94 2.71 -11.20
CA THR A 15 -7.33 3.05 -11.47
C THR A 15 -7.64 4.43 -10.88
N GLU A 16 -8.42 5.26 -11.59
CA GLU A 16 -8.90 6.57 -11.10
C GLU A 16 -10.20 6.45 -10.28
N GLY A 17 -10.47 5.28 -9.69
CA GLY A 17 -11.73 4.96 -9.02
C GLY A 17 -11.70 5.25 -7.51
N GLU A 18 -12.87 5.58 -6.96
CA GLU A 18 -13.08 5.75 -5.52
C GLU A 18 -13.24 4.37 -4.84
N ILE A 19 -12.13 3.69 -4.63
CA ILE A 19 -12.07 2.46 -3.81
C ILE A 19 -11.69 2.87 -2.39
N ALA A 20 -12.42 2.42 -1.38
CA ALA A 20 -12.03 2.70 0.00
C ALA A 20 -10.81 1.84 0.41
N PRO A 21 -9.84 2.36 1.19
CA PRO A 21 -8.70 1.58 1.67
C PRO A 21 -9.09 0.26 2.35
N GLU A 22 -10.21 0.26 3.07
CA GLU A 22 -10.76 -0.87 3.83
C GLU A 22 -11.25 -2.01 2.94
N GLU A 23 -11.52 -1.76 1.66
CA GLU A 23 -11.94 -2.81 0.71
C GLU A 23 -10.80 -3.78 0.39
N PHE A 24 -9.54 -3.33 0.52
CA PHE A 24 -8.37 -4.12 0.16
C PHE A 24 -7.23 -4.06 1.19
N LEU A 25 -7.38 -3.38 2.32
CA LEU A 25 -6.39 -3.42 3.40
C LEU A 25 -7.09 -3.72 4.71
N THR A 26 -6.39 -4.42 5.59
CA THR A 26 -6.87 -4.60 6.96
C THR A 26 -6.70 -3.32 7.77
N GLU A 27 -7.47 -3.16 8.84
CA GLU A 27 -7.35 -2.01 9.76
C GLU A 27 -5.91 -1.84 10.26
N THR A 28 -5.22 -2.92 10.62
CA THR A 28 -3.81 -2.88 11.04
C THR A 28 -2.88 -2.41 9.92
N GLN A 29 -3.09 -2.84 8.68
CA GLN A 29 -2.30 -2.40 7.53
C GLN A 29 -2.49 -0.90 7.27
N ILE A 30 -3.73 -0.43 7.36
CA ILE A 30 -4.07 1.00 7.25
C ILE A 30 -3.39 1.78 8.37
N ALA A 31 -3.56 1.37 9.63
CA ALA A 31 -2.98 2.05 10.79
C ALA A 31 -1.44 2.15 10.70
N VAL A 32 -0.77 1.09 10.27
CA VAL A 32 0.69 1.08 10.06
C VAL A 32 1.10 2.01 8.93
N LEU A 33 0.35 2.01 7.82
CA LEU A 33 0.61 2.92 6.69
C LEU A 33 0.40 4.38 7.09
N GLU A 34 -0.66 4.71 7.80
CA GLU A 34 -0.93 6.06 8.31
C GLU A 34 0.08 6.50 9.38
N GLY A 35 0.55 5.56 10.22
CA GLY A 35 1.62 5.82 11.18
C GLY A 35 2.95 6.17 10.49
N LYS A 36 3.22 5.56 9.33
CA LYS A 36 4.41 5.86 8.53
C LYS A 36 4.26 7.07 7.62
N PHE A 37 3.06 7.27 7.07
CA PHE A 37 2.69 8.31 6.11
C PHE A 37 1.41 9.00 6.57
N PRO A 38 1.49 9.99 7.47
CA PRO A 38 0.32 10.65 8.05
C PRO A 38 -0.63 11.29 7.03
N ASP A 39 -0.11 11.70 5.87
CA ASP A 39 -0.86 12.34 4.78
C ASP A 39 -1.84 11.38 4.06
N LEU A 40 -1.77 10.07 4.36
CA LEU A 40 -2.73 9.08 3.85
C LEU A 40 -4.10 9.14 4.54
N LYS A 41 -4.19 9.78 5.71
CA LYS A 41 -5.46 9.91 6.44
C LYS A 41 -6.51 10.60 5.58
N GLY A 42 -7.66 9.95 5.40
CA GLY A 42 -8.77 10.43 4.58
C GLY A 42 -8.50 10.40 3.06
N LYS A 43 -7.46 9.70 2.60
CA LYS A 43 -7.22 9.44 1.17
C LYS A 43 -7.92 8.15 0.69
N GLY A 44 -8.09 8.04 -0.62
CA GLY A 44 -8.68 6.87 -1.25
C GLY A 44 -7.69 5.72 -1.42
N GLY A 45 -8.19 4.59 -1.89
CA GLY A 45 -7.42 3.37 -2.07
C GLY A 45 -6.25 3.51 -3.03
N LYS A 46 -6.37 4.39 -4.04
CA LYS A 46 -5.27 4.67 -4.98
C LYS A 46 -4.05 5.22 -4.24
N GLU A 47 -4.20 6.18 -3.35
CA GLU A 47 -3.10 6.76 -2.59
C GLU A 47 -2.42 5.73 -1.68
N TYR A 48 -3.21 4.85 -1.05
CA TYR A 48 -2.69 3.75 -0.24
C TYR A 48 -1.90 2.75 -1.09
N ALA A 49 -2.44 2.37 -2.26
CA ALA A 49 -1.78 1.45 -3.17
C ALA A 49 -0.48 2.02 -3.76
N VAL A 50 -0.47 3.32 -4.11
CA VAL A 50 0.73 4.05 -4.53
C VAL A 50 1.74 4.15 -3.39
N ALA A 51 1.30 4.44 -2.16
CA ALA A 51 2.19 4.46 -0.99
C ALA A 51 2.86 3.10 -0.76
N ILE A 52 2.12 2.00 -0.88
CA ILE A 52 2.70 0.65 -0.84
C ILE A 52 3.77 0.49 -1.93
N ALA A 53 3.50 0.89 -3.17
CA ALA A 53 4.50 0.84 -4.23
C ALA A 53 5.73 1.71 -3.93
N LYS A 54 5.56 2.90 -3.33
CA LYS A 54 6.65 3.80 -2.94
C LYS A 54 7.55 3.18 -1.87
N VAL A 55 6.98 2.47 -0.90
CA VAL A 55 7.74 1.65 0.07
C VAL A 55 8.61 0.61 -0.65
N GLY A 56 8.13 0.08 -1.77
CA GLY A 56 8.87 -0.86 -2.62
C GLY A 56 9.87 -0.24 -3.60
N GLY A 57 10.02 1.08 -3.60
CA GLY A 57 10.97 1.82 -4.45
C GLY A 57 10.36 2.50 -5.68
N TYR A 58 9.03 2.58 -5.79
CA TYR A 58 8.40 3.45 -6.78
C TYR A 58 8.67 4.92 -6.46
N LEU A 59 9.15 5.70 -7.43
CA LEU A 59 9.56 7.08 -7.21
C LEU A 59 8.42 8.08 -7.38
N ASP A 60 7.34 7.70 -8.07
CA ASP A 60 6.15 8.54 -8.25
C ASP A 60 6.46 9.88 -8.93
N ARG A 61 7.32 9.86 -9.97
CA ARG A 61 7.60 11.04 -10.80
C ARG A 61 6.57 11.14 -11.91
N SER A 62 6.29 12.37 -12.36
CA SER A 62 5.26 12.63 -13.38
C SER A 62 5.45 11.89 -14.71
N SER A 63 6.68 11.49 -15.04
CA SER A 63 7.01 10.73 -16.26
C SER A 63 7.15 9.23 -16.05
N ASP A 64 7.07 8.74 -14.81
CA ASP A 64 7.19 7.32 -14.54
C ASP A 64 5.90 6.60 -14.98
N PRO A 65 6.00 5.38 -15.54
CA PRO A 65 4.81 4.57 -15.77
C PRO A 65 4.17 4.19 -14.43
N PRO A 66 2.87 3.85 -14.40
CA PRO A 66 2.22 3.40 -13.18
C PRO A 66 2.95 2.21 -12.51
N PRO A 67 2.84 2.04 -11.19
CA PRO A 67 3.56 1.01 -10.45
C PRO A 67 3.48 -0.40 -11.09
N GLY A 68 4.64 -1.04 -11.20
CA GLY A 68 4.77 -2.43 -11.63
C GLY A 68 4.63 -3.43 -10.48
N TRP A 69 4.35 -4.69 -10.79
CA TRP A 69 4.15 -5.73 -9.78
C TRP A 69 5.36 -5.94 -8.84
N ILE A 70 6.59 -5.71 -9.33
CA ILE A 70 7.82 -5.91 -8.54
C ILE A 70 7.90 -4.91 -7.38
N VAL A 71 7.67 -3.63 -7.65
CA VAL A 71 7.68 -2.59 -6.60
C VAL A 71 6.49 -2.76 -5.67
N THR A 72 5.32 -3.13 -6.18
CA THR A 72 4.15 -3.44 -5.35
C THR A 72 4.43 -4.62 -4.40
N TRP A 73 5.03 -5.70 -4.88
CA TRP A 73 5.40 -6.87 -4.06
C TRP A 73 6.43 -6.51 -2.97
N ARG A 74 7.50 -5.81 -3.35
CA ARG A 74 8.53 -5.36 -2.40
C ARG A 74 7.93 -4.48 -1.31
N GLY A 75 7.08 -3.55 -1.71
CA GLY A 75 6.35 -2.66 -0.84
C GLY A 75 5.45 -3.42 0.12
N PHE A 76 4.57 -4.27 -0.40
CA PHE A 76 3.62 -5.02 0.42
C PHE A 76 4.32 -5.95 1.42
N LYS A 77 5.39 -6.65 1.00
CA LYS A 77 6.20 -7.43 1.94
C LYS A 77 6.78 -6.58 3.09
N LYS A 78 7.28 -5.38 2.79
CA LYS A 78 7.81 -4.47 3.81
C LYS A 78 6.72 -4.00 4.77
N VAL A 79 5.52 -3.70 4.25
CA VAL A 79 4.36 -3.35 5.09
C VAL A 79 3.99 -4.49 6.03
N LEU A 80 3.98 -5.75 5.55
CA LEU A 80 3.71 -6.90 6.42
C LEU A 80 4.76 -7.04 7.54
N THR A 81 6.03 -6.75 7.28
CA THR A 81 7.06 -6.69 8.34
C THR A 81 6.78 -5.58 9.36
N TRP A 82 6.23 -4.44 8.94
CA TRP A 82 5.84 -3.38 9.87
C TRP A 82 4.61 -3.76 10.69
N VAL A 83 3.64 -4.44 10.08
CA VAL A 83 2.46 -4.98 10.76
C VAL A 83 2.87 -5.95 11.87
N GLU A 84 3.78 -6.88 11.59
CA GLU A 84 4.33 -7.78 12.61
C GLU A 84 4.94 -7.01 13.80
N GLY A 85 5.75 -5.99 13.52
CA GLY A 85 6.33 -5.15 14.58
C GLY A 85 5.29 -4.34 15.37
N TYR A 86 4.24 -3.86 14.70
CA TYR A 86 3.14 -3.13 15.32
C TYR A 86 2.35 -4.05 16.27
N GLU A 87 2.04 -5.26 15.82
CA GLU A 87 1.30 -6.25 16.62
C GLU A 87 2.07 -6.66 17.88
N ILE A 88 3.39 -6.89 17.76
CA ILE A 88 4.27 -7.20 18.90
C ILE A 88 4.25 -6.11 19.97
N LEU A 89 4.21 -4.83 19.58
CA LEU A 89 4.20 -3.70 20.52
C LEU A 89 2.81 -3.38 21.09
N SER A 90 1.76 -3.88 20.45
CA SER A 90 0.36 -3.64 20.86
C SER A 90 -0.18 -4.64 21.90
N THR A 91 0.68 -5.59 22.34
CA THR A 91 0.40 -6.56 23.42
C THR A 91 0.92 -6.03 24.75
#